data_AF-V7I0S3-F1
#
_entry.id   AF-V7I0S3-F1
#
_cell.length_a   1.000
_cell.length_b   1.000
_cell.length_c   1.000
_cell.angle_alpha   90.00
_cell.angle_beta   90.00
_cell.angle_gamma   90.00
#
_symmetry.space_group_name_H-M   'P 1'
#
loop_
_entity.id
_entity.type
_entity.pdbx_description
1 polymer ?
#
loop_
_entity_poly.entity_id
_entity_poly.type
_entity_poly.pdbx_seq_one_letter_code
_entity_poly.pdbx_strand_id
1 'polypeptide(L)'
;MNRMDFAQAVTRTRVLETRLLSRARIERMVDARDIDEALKILAETEYQSSMAGVARGEDYERILSQELKRVYKLVGEMTTESSVVEILSLKYDYHNLKVLVKETAMKADFKEMYVNLGGRDIQKVKAAYAAGDLRDVEPRLRDALIEASRDMEATGDPQRTDIILDRHYFSHVSAVADESGIPLFTDYVRTIIDFTNVKTLVRVKRLEKDIKFLEEAIIEGGSIPKGDILLSLSDSLETMMSKFKGYKISDELRKGLESYQRTMRLSEFERILDNYLMKLNLQSKSIVFGPEPVFSYLAAKEAEMKALRIIMVSKLNKISPESIRERLRELYV
;
A
#
# COMPACT_ATOMS: atom_id res chain seq x y z
N MET A 1 -4.79 -20.47 14.34
CA MET A 1 -3.60 -20.72 13.51
C MET A 1 -2.53 -21.45 14.31
N ASN A 2 -2.06 -22.61 13.86
CA ASN A 2 -0.91 -23.30 14.46
C ASN A 2 0.39 -22.77 13.84
N ARG A 3 1.25 -22.15 14.66
CA ARG A 3 2.48 -21.51 14.19
C ARG A 3 3.49 -22.51 13.61
N MET A 4 3.43 -23.79 14.00
CA MET A 4 4.33 -24.83 13.50
C MET A 4 4.09 -25.17 12.03
N ASP A 5 2.87 -24.96 11.52
CA ASP A 5 2.51 -25.24 10.13
C ASP A 5 3.30 -24.35 9.15
N PHE A 6 3.89 -23.26 9.64
CA PHE A 6 4.72 -22.34 8.86
C PHE A 6 6.19 -22.75 8.75
N ALA A 7 6.66 -23.84 9.37
CA ALA A 7 8.09 -24.18 9.38
C ALA A 7 8.72 -24.29 7.97
N GLN A 8 8.01 -24.95 7.05
CA GLN A 8 8.46 -25.05 5.65
C GLN A 8 8.40 -23.70 4.93
N ALA A 9 7.33 -22.94 5.16
CA ALA A 9 7.13 -21.62 4.56
C ALA A 9 8.25 -20.66 4.99
N VAL A 10 8.54 -20.57 6.29
CA VAL A 10 9.62 -19.74 6.85
C VAL A 10 10.97 -20.16 6.29
N THR A 11 11.27 -21.46 6.21
CA THR A 11 12.54 -21.95 5.66
C THR A 11 12.72 -21.50 4.20
N ARG A 12 11.68 -21.66 3.37
CA ARG A 12 11.68 -21.17 1.99
C ARG A 12 11.82 -19.65 1.94
N THR A 13 11.10 -18.92 2.80
CA THR A 13 11.22 -17.47 2.91
C THR A 13 12.64 -17.02 3.23
N ARG A 14 13.36 -17.67 4.15
CA ARG A 14 14.75 -17.32 4.45
C ARG A 14 15.67 -17.44 3.23
N VAL A 15 15.44 -18.44 2.38
CA VAL A 15 16.17 -18.56 1.10
C VAL A 15 15.80 -17.41 0.16
N LEU A 16 14.51 -17.06 0.06
CA LEU A 16 14.04 -15.98 -0.80
C LEU A 16 14.54 -14.60 -0.33
N GLU A 17 14.64 -14.36 0.97
CA GLU A 17 15.17 -13.11 1.55
C GLU A 17 16.60 -12.82 1.08
N THR A 18 17.41 -13.84 0.79
CA THR A 18 18.77 -13.65 0.25
C THR A 18 18.80 -13.06 -1.16
N ARG A 19 17.66 -13.07 -1.87
CA ARG A 19 17.52 -12.58 -3.24
C ARG A 19 16.96 -11.16 -3.32
N LEU A 20 16.56 -10.60 -2.17
CA LEU A 20 16.14 -9.21 -2.07
C LEU A 20 17.28 -8.27 -2.47
N LEU A 21 16.91 -7.15 -3.07
CA LEU A 21 17.80 -6.09 -3.51
C LEU A 21 18.45 -5.45 -2.29
N SER A 22 19.77 -5.57 -2.22
CA SER A 22 20.57 -4.89 -1.21
C SER A 22 20.63 -3.39 -1.48
N ARG A 23 20.86 -2.61 -0.41
CA ARG A 23 21.11 -1.18 -0.53
C ARG A 23 22.21 -0.84 -1.54
N ALA A 24 23.30 -1.60 -1.57
CA ALA A 24 24.40 -1.38 -2.52
C ALA A 24 23.95 -1.56 -4.00
N ARG A 25 23.05 -2.50 -4.27
CA ARG A 25 22.49 -2.71 -5.61
C ARG A 25 21.61 -1.53 -6.03
N ILE A 26 20.82 -1.01 -5.09
CA ILE A 26 19.96 0.15 -5.29
C ILE A 26 20.78 1.41 -5.55
N GLU A 27 21.84 1.66 -4.78
CA GLU A 27 22.75 2.78 -5.03
C GLU A 27 23.40 2.66 -6.42
N ARG A 28 23.84 1.46 -6.84
CA ARG A 28 24.34 1.25 -8.22
C ARG A 28 23.30 1.62 -9.29
N MET A 29 22.02 1.29 -9.09
CA MET A 29 20.95 1.69 -10.02
C MET A 29 20.67 3.20 -9.98
N VAL A 30 20.81 3.83 -8.81
CA VAL A 30 20.69 5.28 -8.65
C VAL A 30 21.83 6.02 -9.36
N ASP A 31 23.03 5.45 -9.40
CA ASP A 31 24.19 6.02 -10.09
C ASP A 31 24.25 5.68 -11.59
N ALA A 32 23.38 4.80 -12.07
CA ALA A 32 23.26 4.47 -13.48
C ALA A 32 22.97 5.73 -14.33
N ARG A 33 23.56 5.83 -15.52
CA ARG A 33 23.45 7.00 -16.39
C ARG A 33 22.04 7.22 -16.92
N ASP A 34 21.31 6.14 -17.17
CA ASP A 34 19.99 6.10 -17.81
C ASP A 34 19.19 4.88 -17.32
N ILE A 35 17.95 4.78 -17.78
CA ILE A 35 17.07 3.66 -17.42
C ILE A 35 17.58 2.32 -17.95
N ASP A 36 18.20 2.30 -19.13
CA ASP A 36 18.69 1.07 -19.74
C ASP A 36 19.84 0.46 -18.93
N GLU A 37 20.76 1.28 -18.42
CA GLU A 37 21.80 0.85 -17.51
C GLU A 37 21.24 0.38 -16.17
N ALA A 38 20.24 1.08 -15.61
CA ALA A 38 19.55 0.63 -14.40
C ALA A 38 18.87 -0.74 -14.61
N LEU A 39 18.26 -0.97 -15.78
CA LEU A 39 17.64 -2.25 -16.13
C LEU A 39 18.67 -3.37 -16.34
N LYS A 40 19.86 -3.08 -16.88
CA LYS A 40 20.95 -4.06 -16.94
C LYS A 40 21.38 -4.51 -15.54
N ILE A 41 21.49 -3.57 -14.60
CA ILE A 41 21.81 -3.90 -13.20
C ILE A 41 20.69 -4.73 -12.57
N LEU A 42 19.42 -4.41 -12.86
CA LEU A 42 18.27 -5.20 -12.41
C LEU A 42 18.25 -6.60 -13.01
N ALA A 43 18.66 -6.76 -14.27
CA ALA A 43 18.76 -8.06 -14.95
C ALA A 43 19.82 -9.00 -14.34
N GLU A 44 20.75 -8.49 -13.53
CA GLU A 44 21.70 -9.31 -12.74
C GLU A 44 21.06 -9.95 -11.49
N THR A 45 19.76 -9.75 -11.26
CA THR A 45 19.04 -10.17 -10.04
C THR A 45 17.90 -11.15 -10.37
N GLU A 46 17.10 -11.57 -9.38
CA GLU A 46 15.96 -12.47 -9.62
C GLU A 46 14.91 -11.90 -10.59
N TYR A 47 14.91 -10.56 -10.75
CA TYR A 47 14.02 -9.84 -11.64
C TYR A 47 14.24 -10.17 -13.12
N GLN A 48 15.38 -10.75 -13.51
CA GLN A 48 15.64 -11.18 -14.88
C GLN A 48 14.50 -12.02 -15.45
N SER A 49 13.91 -12.90 -14.63
CA SER A 49 12.79 -13.75 -15.02
C SER A 49 11.52 -12.97 -15.38
N SER A 50 11.35 -11.79 -14.80
CA SER A 50 10.22 -10.88 -15.00
C SER A 50 10.50 -9.82 -16.08
N MET A 51 11.64 -9.90 -16.77
CA MET A 51 11.98 -9.02 -17.89
C MET A 51 11.61 -9.60 -19.26
N ALA A 52 11.10 -10.84 -19.29
CA ALA A 52 10.73 -11.51 -20.52
C ALA A 52 9.66 -10.72 -21.30
N GLY A 53 9.97 -10.39 -22.56
CA GLY A 53 9.07 -9.64 -23.45
C GLY A 53 9.03 -8.13 -23.19
N VAL A 54 9.97 -7.59 -22.41
CA VAL A 54 10.16 -6.14 -22.23
C VAL A 54 11.37 -5.70 -23.04
N ALA A 55 11.13 -4.93 -24.10
CA ALA A 55 12.17 -4.53 -25.04
C ALA A 55 12.71 -3.11 -24.80
N ARG A 56 11.93 -2.24 -24.14
CA ARG A 56 12.25 -0.82 -23.95
C ARG A 56 12.20 -0.44 -22.48
N GLY A 57 13.03 0.53 -22.08
CA GLY A 57 13.08 0.99 -20.70
C GLY A 57 11.78 1.59 -20.20
N GLU A 58 11.00 2.24 -21.07
CA GLU A 58 9.71 2.84 -20.76
C GLU A 58 8.66 1.80 -20.32
N ASP A 59 8.84 0.54 -20.72
CA ASP A 59 7.93 -0.55 -20.40
C ASP A 59 8.23 -1.21 -19.03
N TYR A 60 9.03 -0.55 -18.17
CA TYR A 60 9.48 -1.08 -16.87
C TYR A 60 8.32 -1.45 -15.92
N GLU A 61 7.17 -0.79 -15.99
CA GLU A 61 6.01 -1.13 -15.15
C GLU A 61 5.52 -2.56 -15.41
N ARG A 62 5.74 -3.10 -16.62
CA ARG A 62 5.43 -4.50 -16.92
C ARG A 62 6.31 -5.45 -16.13
N ILE A 63 7.60 -5.13 -15.99
CA ILE A 63 8.55 -5.91 -15.17
C ILE A 63 8.08 -5.96 -13.72
N LEU A 64 7.78 -4.78 -13.15
CA LEU A 64 7.34 -4.66 -11.76
C LEU A 64 6.01 -5.39 -11.52
N SER A 65 5.06 -5.26 -12.45
CA SER A 65 3.75 -5.90 -12.35
C SER A 65 3.84 -7.42 -12.47
N GLN A 66 4.65 -7.93 -13.40
CA GLN A 66 4.90 -9.37 -13.55
C GLN A 66 5.58 -9.96 -12.32
N GLU A 67 6.57 -9.25 -11.79
CA GLU A 67 7.29 -9.68 -10.59
C GLU A 67 6.38 -9.71 -9.36
N LEU A 68 5.58 -8.66 -9.13
CA LEU A 68 4.59 -8.69 -8.05
C LEU A 68 3.63 -9.86 -8.21
N LYS A 69 3.08 -10.07 -9.40
CA LYS A 69 2.15 -11.19 -9.65
C LYS A 69 2.80 -12.54 -9.33
N ARG A 70 4.06 -12.72 -9.72
CA ARG A 70 4.86 -13.92 -9.40
C ARG A 70 5.03 -14.10 -7.89
N VAL A 71 5.41 -13.05 -7.18
CA VAL A 71 5.65 -13.07 -5.73
C VAL A 71 4.37 -13.33 -4.95
N TYR A 72 3.27 -12.65 -5.28
CA TYR A 72 1.95 -12.87 -4.65
C TYR A 72 1.47 -14.32 -4.83
N LYS A 73 1.61 -14.87 -6.04
CA LYS A 73 1.31 -16.27 -6.32
C LYS A 73 2.19 -17.22 -5.50
N LEU A 74 3.51 -16.99 -5.49
CA LEU A 74 4.47 -17.79 -4.74
C LEU A 74 4.14 -17.81 -3.24
N VAL A 75 3.86 -16.65 -2.65
CA VAL A 75 3.52 -16.56 -1.23
C VAL A 75 2.18 -17.24 -0.94
N GLY A 76 1.17 -17.06 -1.80
CA GLY A 76 -0.11 -17.77 -1.68
C GLY A 76 0.02 -19.29 -1.77
N GLU A 77 0.99 -19.82 -2.50
CA GLU A 77 1.29 -21.26 -2.55
C GLU A 77 2.10 -21.77 -1.34
N MET A 78 2.71 -20.86 -0.56
CA MET A 78 3.54 -21.21 0.61
C MET A 78 2.75 -21.32 1.91
N THR A 79 1.54 -20.76 1.99
CA THR A 79 0.73 -20.72 3.20
C THR A 79 -0.73 -21.00 2.89
N THR A 80 -1.40 -21.74 3.78
CA THR A 80 -2.86 -21.93 3.73
C THR A 80 -3.62 -20.79 4.40
N GLU A 81 -2.92 -19.96 5.19
CA GLU A 81 -3.50 -18.79 5.85
C GLU A 81 -3.53 -17.61 4.87
N SER A 82 -4.72 -17.29 4.39
CA SER A 82 -4.92 -16.27 3.35
C SER A 82 -4.62 -14.85 3.85
N SER A 83 -4.76 -14.60 5.16
CA SER A 83 -4.49 -13.29 5.79
C SER A 83 -3.10 -12.71 5.47
N VAL A 84 -2.09 -13.58 5.31
CA VAL A 84 -0.71 -13.20 4.92
C VAL A 84 -0.68 -12.43 3.59
N VAL A 85 -1.51 -12.85 2.65
CA VAL A 85 -1.59 -12.24 1.31
C VAL A 85 -2.65 -11.15 1.28
N GLU A 86 -3.83 -11.42 1.87
CA GLU A 86 -5.00 -10.54 1.78
C GLU A 86 -4.74 -9.15 2.34
N ILE A 87 -3.99 -9.03 3.45
CA ILE A 87 -3.68 -7.72 4.05
C ILE A 87 -2.98 -6.79 3.06
N LEU A 88 -2.11 -7.33 2.20
CA LEU A 88 -1.36 -6.53 1.23
C LEU A 88 -2.07 -6.43 -0.12
N SER A 89 -2.85 -7.44 -0.51
CA SER A 89 -3.55 -7.46 -1.81
C SER A 89 -4.88 -6.71 -1.83
N LEU A 90 -5.59 -6.60 -0.70
CA LEU A 90 -6.94 -6.02 -0.65
C LEU A 90 -7.01 -4.60 -1.20
N LYS A 91 -5.93 -3.80 -1.05
CA LYS A 91 -5.87 -2.45 -1.64
C LYS A 91 -6.05 -2.46 -3.16
N TYR A 92 -5.61 -3.52 -3.84
CA TYR A 92 -5.77 -3.67 -5.29
C TYR A 92 -7.20 -4.07 -5.65
N ASP A 93 -7.82 -4.94 -4.85
CA ASP A 93 -9.23 -5.30 -5.01
C ASP A 93 -10.10 -4.04 -4.90
N TYR A 94 -9.93 -3.22 -3.85
CA TYR A 94 -10.69 -1.98 -3.67
C TYR A 94 -10.34 -0.87 -4.66
N HIS A 95 -9.08 -0.77 -5.11
CA HIS A 95 -8.71 0.10 -6.23
C HIS A 95 -9.49 -0.27 -7.49
N ASN A 96 -9.58 -1.57 -7.80
CA ASN A 96 -10.34 -2.04 -8.95
C ASN A 96 -11.84 -1.75 -8.82
N LEU A 97 -12.41 -1.81 -7.61
CA LEU A 97 -13.81 -1.39 -7.39
C LEU A 97 -14.00 0.11 -7.68
N LYS A 98 -13.05 0.97 -7.26
CA LYS A 98 -13.09 2.41 -7.57
C LYS A 98 -13.06 2.67 -9.06
N VAL A 99 -12.18 1.97 -9.77
CA VAL A 99 -12.09 2.05 -11.23
C VAL A 99 -13.42 1.62 -11.86
N LEU A 100 -14.00 0.50 -11.42
CA LEU A 100 -15.26 -0.04 -11.97
C LEU A 100 -16.45 0.91 -11.81
N VAL A 101 -16.64 1.47 -10.62
CA VAL A 101 -17.73 2.42 -10.36
C VAL A 101 -17.59 3.66 -11.24
N LYS A 102 -16.38 4.23 -11.31
CA LYS A 102 -16.09 5.42 -12.13
C LYS A 102 -16.20 5.14 -13.63
N GLU A 103 -15.69 4.01 -14.09
CA GLU A 103 -15.77 3.55 -15.48
C GLU A 103 -17.23 3.49 -15.94
N THR A 104 -18.10 2.90 -15.11
CA THR A 104 -19.52 2.76 -15.39
C THR A 104 -20.24 4.11 -15.39
N ALA A 105 -20.03 4.93 -14.37
CA ALA A 105 -20.67 6.24 -14.24
C ALA A 105 -20.27 7.19 -15.36
N MET A 106 -18.99 7.18 -15.76
CA MET A 106 -18.43 8.06 -16.78
C MET A 106 -18.60 7.52 -18.21
N LYS A 107 -19.03 6.26 -18.37
CA LYS A 107 -19.16 5.57 -19.67
C LYS A 107 -17.87 5.66 -20.50
N ALA A 108 -16.73 5.50 -19.82
CA ALA A 108 -15.39 5.57 -20.41
C ALA A 108 -14.70 4.20 -20.31
N ASP A 109 -13.64 3.99 -21.07
CA ASP A 109 -12.81 2.78 -20.95
C ASP A 109 -11.62 3.05 -20.03
N PHE A 110 -11.59 2.37 -18.89
CA PHE A 110 -10.50 2.45 -17.90
C PHE A 110 -9.73 1.14 -17.77
N LYS A 111 -9.72 0.30 -18.82
CA LYS A 111 -9.02 -1.00 -18.84
C LYS A 111 -7.59 -0.95 -18.30
N GLU A 112 -6.82 0.07 -18.67
CA GLU A 112 -5.41 0.23 -18.26
C GLU A 112 -5.24 0.68 -16.80
N MET A 113 -6.31 1.09 -16.11
CA MET A 113 -6.28 1.50 -14.70
C MET A 113 -6.47 0.32 -13.73
N TYR A 114 -6.92 -0.84 -14.21
CA TYR A 114 -7.11 -2.02 -13.38
C TYR A 114 -5.79 -2.69 -13.03
N VAL A 115 -5.70 -3.18 -11.80
CA VAL A 115 -4.51 -3.86 -11.27
C VAL A 115 -4.79 -5.33 -11.04
N ASN A 116 -4.10 -6.21 -11.78
CA ASN A 116 -4.26 -7.67 -11.69
C ASN A 116 -3.35 -8.30 -10.62
N LEU A 117 -3.43 -7.76 -9.39
CA LEU A 117 -2.70 -8.22 -8.19
C LEU A 117 -3.62 -8.48 -6.99
N GLY A 118 -4.92 -8.19 -7.14
CA GLY A 118 -5.93 -8.49 -6.13
C GLY A 118 -6.13 -10.00 -5.94
N GLY A 119 -6.72 -10.39 -4.81
CA GLY A 119 -7.06 -11.80 -4.56
C GLY A 119 -8.23 -12.29 -5.41
N ARG A 120 -8.97 -11.36 -6.04
CA ARG A 120 -10.23 -11.64 -6.74
C ARG A 120 -10.10 -11.35 -8.24
N ASP A 121 -10.80 -12.15 -9.03
CA ASP A 121 -10.87 -11.96 -10.48
C ASP A 121 -11.78 -10.78 -10.82
N ILE A 122 -11.15 -9.63 -11.10
CA ILE A 122 -11.86 -8.40 -11.45
C ILE A 122 -12.73 -8.54 -12.70
N GLN A 123 -12.43 -9.47 -13.62
CA GLN A 123 -13.30 -9.66 -14.79
C GLN A 123 -14.63 -10.32 -14.41
N LYS A 124 -14.62 -11.21 -13.41
CA LYS A 124 -15.85 -11.78 -12.85
C LYS A 124 -16.69 -10.75 -12.13
N VAL A 125 -16.05 -9.91 -11.29
CA VAL A 125 -16.73 -8.79 -10.61
C VAL A 125 -17.29 -7.80 -11.64
N LYS A 126 -16.46 -7.48 -12.64
CA LYS A 126 -16.77 -7.00 -14.00
C LYS A 126 -18.18 -7.32 -14.48
N ALA A 127 -18.30 -8.58 -14.87
CA ALA A 127 -19.48 -9.15 -15.49
C ALA A 127 -20.68 -9.18 -14.53
N ALA A 128 -20.46 -9.55 -13.27
CA ALA A 128 -21.48 -9.60 -12.23
C ALA A 128 -22.14 -8.21 -12.02
N TYR A 129 -21.31 -7.18 -11.94
CA TYR A 129 -21.77 -5.80 -11.78
C TYR A 129 -22.55 -5.29 -12.99
N ALA A 130 -22.06 -5.55 -14.20
CA ALA A 130 -22.77 -5.19 -15.44
C ALA A 130 -24.11 -5.93 -15.60
N ALA A 131 -24.22 -7.17 -15.11
CA ALA A 131 -25.45 -7.95 -15.12
C ALA A 131 -26.44 -7.57 -14.01
N GLY A 132 -26.03 -6.73 -13.06
CA GLY A 132 -26.83 -6.43 -11.86
C GLY A 132 -26.97 -7.63 -10.90
N ASP A 133 -26.14 -8.65 -11.04
CA ASP A 133 -26.17 -9.88 -10.24
C ASP A 133 -24.86 -10.07 -9.48
N LEU A 134 -24.84 -9.56 -8.25
CA LEU A 134 -23.67 -9.59 -7.37
C LEU A 134 -23.72 -10.76 -6.36
N ARG A 135 -24.57 -11.76 -6.55
CA ARG A 135 -24.75 -12.87 -5.58
C ARG A 135 -23.45 -13.64 -5.33
N ASP A 136 -22.67 -13.86 -6.38
CA ASP A 136 -21.38 -14.57 -6.34
C ASP A 136 -20.19 -13.65 -6.01
N VAL A 137 -20.42 -12.34 -5.83
CA VAL A 137 -19.40 -11.41 -5.35
C VAL A 137 -19.33 -11.48 -3.83
N GLU A 138 -18.10 -11.54 -3.32
CA GLU A 138 -17.82 -11.58 -1.88
C GLU A 138 -18.61 -10.47 -1.14
N PRO A 139 -19.32 -10.79 -0.02
CA PRO A 139 -20.23 -9.86 0.63
C PRO A 139 -19.65 -8.47 0.92
N ARG A 140 -18.42 -8.39 1.47
CA ARG A 140 -17.77 -7.10 1.80
C ARG A 140 -17.51 -6.24 0.55
N LEU A 141 -17.13 -6.87 -0.57
CA LEU A 141 -16.91 -6.16 -1.84
C LEU A 141 -18.23 -5.76 -2.50
N ARG A 142 -19.24 -6.64 -2.42
CA ARG A 142 -20.59 -6.35 -2.92
C ARG A 142 -21.21 -5.16 -2.20
N ASP A 143 -21.16 -5.14 -0.88
CA ASP A 143 -21.77 -4.07 -0.08
C ASP A 143 -21.08 -2.72 -0.37
N ALA A 144 -19.75 -2.74 -0.49
CA ALA A 144 -18.95 -1.59 -0.90
C ALA A 144 -19.33 -1.07 -2.31
N LEU A 145 -19.48 -1.98 -3.28
CA LEU A 145 -19.93 -1.62 -4.63
C LEU A 145 -21.32 -1.00 -4.62
N ILE A 146 -22.28 -1.62 -3.94
CA ILE A 146 -23.66 -1.14 -3.90
C ILE A 146 -23.74 0.27 -3.30
N GLU A 147 -23.06 0.50 -2.17
CA GLU A 147 -23.04 1.81 -1.52
C GLU A 147 -22.40 2.87 -2.41
N ALA A 148 -21.19 2.61 -2.92
CA ALA A 148 -20.46 3.56 -3.75
C ALA A 148 -21.21 3.89 -5.05
N SER A 149 -21.85 2.90 -5.66
CA SER A 149 -22.61 3.09 -6.90
C SER A 149 -23.84 3.95 -6.67
N ARG A 150 -24.58 3.71 -5.57
CA ARG A 150 -25.74 4.53 -5.20
C ARG A 150 -25.35 5.98 -4.90
N ASP A 151 -24.24 6.21 -4.19
CA ASP A 151 -23.76 7.56 -3.90
C ASP A 151 -23.29 8.28 -5.17
N MET A 152 -22.59 7.57 -6.07
CA MET A 152 -22.19 8.09 -7.37
C MET A 152 -23.40 8.45 -8.25
N GLU A 153 -24.43 7.61 -8.29
CA GLU A 153 -25.68 7.89 -9.02
C GLU A 153 -26.43 9.10 -8.45
N ALA A 154 -26.44 9.25 -7.12
CA ALA A 154 -27.16 10.33 -6.45
C ALA A 154 -26.43 11.68 -6.52
N THR A 155 -25.10 11.68 -6.46
CA THR A 155 -24.30 12.90 -6.29
C THR A 155 -23.48 13.27 -7.53
N GLY A 156 -23.10 12.29 -8.34
CA GLY A 156 -22.14 12.46 -9.43
C GLY A 156 -20.73 12.87 -8.98
N ASP A 157 -20.37 12.72 -7.70
CA ASP A 157 -19.07 13.11 -7.15
C ASP A 157 -18.09 11.92 -7.04
N PRO A 158 -17.05 11.84 -7.91
CA PRO A 158 -16.07 10.77 -7.85
C PRO A 158 -15.22 10.77 -6.57
N GLN A 159 -15.08 11.90 -5.87
CA GLN A 159 -14.33 11.98 -4.62
C GLN A 159 -15.06 11.25 -3.49
N ARG A 160 -16.40 11.30 -3.47
CA ARG A 160 -17.20 10.55 -2.48
C ARG A 160 -17.09 9.05 -2.68
N THR A 161 -17.07 8.60 -3.93
CA THR A 161 -16.80 7.19 -4.27
C THR A 161 -15.46 6.72 -3.69
N ASP A 162 -14.42 7.53 -3.78
CA ASP A 162 -13.11 7.18 -3.19
C ASP A 162 -13.19 7.05 -1.66
N ILE A 163 -13.84 8.01 -1.00
CA ILE A 163 -14.03 8.01 0.48
C ILE A 163 -14.79 6.77 0.93
N ILE A 164 -15.92 6.45 0.28
CA ILE A 164 -16.75 5.29 0.61
C ILE A 164 -15.95 4.00 0.46
N LEU A 165 -15.28 3.82 -0.69
CA LEU A 165 -14.53 2.59 -0.96
C LEU A 165 -13.26 2.48 -0.11
N ASP A 166 -12.63 3.59 0.26
CA ASP A 166 -11.53 3.58 1.24
C ASP A 166 -12.00 3.15 2.63
N ARG A 167 -13.17 3.64 3.08
CA ARG A 167 -13.76 3.23 4.35
C ARG A 167 -14.04 1.73 4.39
N HIS A 168 -14.64 1.19 3.31
CA HIS A 168 -14.87 -0.25 3.19
C HIS A 168 -13.55 -1.04 3.13
N TYR A 169 -12.56 -0.57 2.38
CA TYR A 169 -11.23 -1.17 2.33
C TYR A 169 -10.60 -1.30 3.72
N PHE A 170 -10.56 -0.20 4.47
CA PHE A 170 -9.91 -0.18 5.78
C PHE A 170 -10.70 -0.96 6.83
N SER A 171 -12.03 -0.99 6.75
CA SER A 171 -12.85 -1.87 7.59
C SER A 171 -12.54 -3.34 7.29
N HIS A 172 -12.47 -3.72 6.02
CA HIS A 172 -12.17 -5.07 5.59
C HIS A 172 -10.78 -5.51 6.04
N VAL A 173 -9.73 -4.74 5.71
CA VAL A 173 -8.34 -5.11 6.04
C VAL A 173 -8.09 -5.13 7.55
N SER A 174 -8.76 -4.26 8.33
CA SER A 174 -8.72 -4.31 9.80
C SER A 174 -9.31 -5.60 10.32
N ALA A 175 -10.49 -6.01 9.82
CA ALA A 175 -11.11 -7.26 10.24
C ALA A 175 -10.23 -8.47 9.91
N VAL A 176 -9.63 -8.53 8.71
CA VAL A 176 -8.67 -9.62 8.36
C VAL A 176 -7.46 -9.62 9.29
N ALA A 177 -6.91 -8.45 9.63
CA ALA A 177 -5.79 -8.35 10.55
C ALA A 177 -6.17 -8.78 11.98
N ASP A 178 -7.31 -8.32 12.50
CA ASP A 178 -7.79 -8.65 13.85
C ASP A 178 -8.15 -10.15 13.96
N GLU A 179 -8.85 -10.71 12.98
CA GLU A 179 -9.23 -12.13 12.90
C GLU A 179 -8.00 -13.05 12.83
N SER A 180 -6.88 -12.58 12.26
CA SER A 180 -5.63 -13.35 12.22
C SER A 180 -5.02 -13.61 13.61
N GLY A 181 -5.29 -12.72 14.58
CA GLY A 181 -4.69 -12.74 15.91
C GLY A 181 -3.18 -12.46 15.93
N ILE A 182 -2.60 -11.91 14.87
CA ILE A 182 -1.16 -11.66 14.75
C ILE A 182 -0.83 -10.19 15.03
N PRO A 183 -0.08 -9.87 16.09
CA PRO A 183 0.22 -8.47 16.47
C PRO A 183 0.89 -7.66 15.36
N LEU A 184 1.78 -8.28 14.57
CA LEU A 184 2.41 -7.61 13.44
C LEU A 184 1.38 -7.11 12.43
N PHE A 185 0.33 -7.88 12.17
CA PHE A 185 -0.69 -7.57 11.16
C PHE A 185 -1.58 -6.44 11.64
N THR A 186 -2.03 -6.51 12.89
CA THR A 186 -2.82 -5.45 13.51
C THR A 186 -2.02 -4.14 13.61
N ASP A 187 -0.76 -4.21 14.03
CA ASP A 187 0.12 -3.03 14.11
C ASP A 187 0.37 -2.41 12.74
N TYR A 188 0.59 -3.24 11.72
CA TYR A 188 0.80 -2.80 10.34
C TYR A 188 -0.41 -2.03 9.80
N VAL A 189 -1.62 -2.59 9.94
CA VAL A 189 -2.86 -1.95 9.48
C VAL A 189 -3.18 -0.68 10.26
N ARG A 190 -3.11 -0.73 11.59
CA ARG A 190 -3.37 0.44 12.47
C ARG A 190 -2.43 1.60 12.14
N THR A 191 -1.15 1.32 11.93
CA THR A 191 -0.17 2.32 11.52
C THR A 191 -0.58 2.99 10.21
N ILE A 192 -0.99 2.22 9.20
CA ILE A 192 -1.42 2.80 7.91
C ILE A 192 -2.64 3.69 8.11
N ILE A 193 -3.63 3.26 8.91
CA ILE A 193 -4.83 4.03 9.21
C ILE A 193 -4.46 5.35 9.89
N ASP A 194 -3.66 5.30 10.96
CA ASP A 194 -3.30 6.50 11.72
C ASP A 194 -2.55 7.52 10.85
N PHE A 195 -1.56 7.08 10.06
CA PHE A 195 -0.86 7.95 9.13
C PHE A 195 -1.77 8.50 8.03
N THR A 196 -2.70 7.69 7.53
CA THR A 196 -3.67 8.14 6.53
C THR A 196 -4.58 9.21 7.12
N ASN A 197 -5.10 9.00 8.32
CA ASN A 197 -5.94 9.95 9.02
C ASN A 197 -5.23 11.27 9.32
N VAL A 198 -3.99 11.24 9.80
CA VAL A 198 -3.22 12.47 10.04
C VAL A 198 -2.93 13.21 8.73
N LYS A 199 -2.59 12.50 7.64
CA LYS A 199 -2.46 13.12 6.31
C LYS A 199 -3.77 13.74 5.84
N THR A 200 -4.90 13.04 6.03
CA THR A 200 -6.24 13.52 5.67
C THR A 200 -6.58 14.78 6.46
N LEU A 201 -6.36 14.79 7.78
CA LEU A 201 -6.53 15.95 8.64
C LEU A 201 -5.72 17.15 8.12
N VAL A 202 -4.42 16.97 7.84
CA VAL A 202 -3.57 18.04 7.30
C VAL A 202 -4.08 18.55 5.95
N ARG A 203 -4.55 17.66 5.06
CA ARG A 203 -5.15 18.05 3.77
C ARG A 203 -6.44 18.84 3.94
N VAL A 204 -7.34 18.39 4.80
CA VAL A 204 -8.62 19.07 5.10
C VAL A 204 -8.36 20.47 5.65
N LYS A 205 -7.42 20.62 6.60
CA LYS A 205 -7.00 21.93 7.13
C LYS A 205 -6.50 22.85 6.03
N ARG A 206 -5.62 22.35 5.14
CA ARG A 206 -5.06 23.13 4.04
C ARG A 206 -6.11 23.55 3.00
N LEU A 207 -7.11 22.70 2.78
CA LEU A 207 -8.20 22.95 1.84
C LEU A 207 -9.38 23.70 2.48
N GLU A 208 -9.25 24.10 3.75
CA GLU A 208 -10.28 24.81 4.52
C GLU A 208 -11.65 24.10 4.50
N LYS A 209 -11.62 22.75 4.44
CA LYS A 209 -12.84 21.92 4.49
C LYS A 209 -13.33 21.80 5.94
N ASP A 210 -14.64 21.62 6.07
CA ASP A 210 -15.30 21.58 7.38
C ASP A 210 -15.16 20.24 8.12
N ILE A 211 -15.62 20.23 9.37
CA ILE A 211 -15.57 19.03 10.23
C ILE A 211 -16.42 17.88 9.68
N LYS A 212 -17.51 18.17 8.96
CA LYS A 212 -18.39 17.14 8.37
C LYS A 212 -17.64 16.38 7.29
N PHE A 213 -16.94 17.09 6.40
CA PHE A 213 -16.09 16.46 5.40
C PHE A 213 -14.99 15.61 6.04
N LEU A 214 -14.36 16.11 7.11
CA LEU A 214 -13.35 15.32 7.83
C LEU A 214 -13.96 14.06 8.43
N GLU A 215 -15.13 14.17 9.06
CA GLU A 215 -15.82 13.04 9.69
C GLU A 215 -16.15 11.91 8.71
N GLU A 216 -16.52 12.26 7.47
CA GLU A 216 -16.74 11.31 6.37
C GLU A 216 -15.43 10.69 5.89
N ALA A 217 -14.33 11.45 5.84
CA ALA A 217 -13.04 11.02 5.28
C ALA A 217 -12.12 10.28 6.27
N ILE A 218 -12.37 10.37 7.58
CA ILE A 218 -11.58 9.70 8.60
C ILE A 218 -11.95 8.22 8.70
N ILE A 219 -10.93 7.39 8.74
CA ILE A 219 -11.00 5.94 8.80
C ILE A 219 -10.97 5.50 10.26
N GLU A 220 -11.83 4.55 10.62
CA GLU A 220 -11.85 3.93 11.94
C GLU A 220 -10.89 2.74 12.03
N GLY A 221 -10.59 2.30 13.27
CA GLY A 221 -9.74 1.12 13.51
C GLY A 221 -8.25 1.42 13.66
N GLY A 222 -7.83 2.69 13.64
CA GLY A 222 -6.48 3.12 14.00
C GLY A 222 -6.21 3.08 15.50
N SER A 223 -4.97 3.38 15.90
CA SER A 223 -4.59 3.51 17.32
C SER A 223 -5.00 4.87 17.89
N ILE A 224 -5.11 5.90 17.03
CA ILE A 224 -5.58 7.22 17.42
C ILE A 224 -7.12 7.24 17.32
N PRO A 225 -7.85 7.51 18.42
CA PRO A 225 -9.30 7.62 18.38
C PRO A 225 -9.76 8.65 17.36
N LYS A 226 -10.83 8.33 16.62
CA LYS A 226 -11.46 9.23 15.65
C LYS A 226 -11.72 10.62 16.24
N GLY A 227 -12.26 10.66 17.47
CA GLY A 227 -12.55 11.91 18.18
C GLY A 227 -11.31 12.80 18.37
N ASP A 228 -10.16 12.21 18.67
CA ASP A 228 -8.92 12.98 18.85
C ASP A 228 -8.47 13.63 17.55
N ILE A 229 -8.63 12.93 16.41
CA ILE A 229 -8.31 13.46 15.08
C ILE A 229 -9.26 14.60 14.71
N LEU A 230 -10.58 14.42 14.93
CA LEU A 230 -11.59 15.43 14.62
C LEU A 230 -11.40 16.72 15.42
N LEU A 231 -11.14 16.58 16.73
CA LEU A 231 -10.86 17.71 17.61
C LEU A 231 -9.60 18.49 17.21
N SER A 232 -8.72 17.90 16.41
CA SER A 232 -7.50 18.55 15.92
C SER A 232 -7.66 19.33 14.62
N LEU A 233 -8.87 19.43 14.07
CA LEU A 233 -9.15 20.26 12.90
C LEU A 233 -8.88 21.75 13.14
N SER A 234 -9.08 22.26 14.35
CA SER A 234 -8.77 23.65 14.74
C SER A 234 -7.36 23.85 15.30
N ASP A 235 -6.65 22.77 15.64
CA ASP A 235 -5.36 22.83 16.32
C ASP A 235 -4.23 23.38 15.42
N SER A 236 -3.22 24.03 15.98
CA SER A 236 -1.97 24.27 15.24
C SER A 236 -1.22 22.94 15.02
N LEU A 237 -0.26 22.90 14.09
CA LEU A 237 0.59 21.71 13.92
C LEU A 237 1.37 21.37 15.20
N GLU A 238 1.77 22.37 15.98
CA GLU A 238 2.46 22.19 17.27
C GLU A 238 1.56 21.53 18.33
N THR A 239 0.30 21.97 18.40
CA THR A 239 -0.69 21.35 19.28
C THR A 239 -0.96 19.91 18.85
N MET A 240 -1.05 19.62 17.55
CA MET A 240 -1.20 18.25 17.04
C MET A 240 -0.02 17.36 17.44
N MET A 241 1.22 17.83 17.28
CA MET A 241 2.43 17.10 17.69
C MET A 241 2.41 16.77 19.18
N SER A 242 1.95 17.70 20.01
CA SER A 242 1.83 17.50 21.46
C SER A 242 0.74 16.50 21.81
N LYS A 243 -0.43 16.60 21.16
CA LYS A 243 -1.59 15.73 21.39
C LYS A 243 -1.31 14.28 21.02
N PHE A 244 -0.59 14.05 19.93
CA PHE A 244 -0.29 12.69 19.47
C PHE A 244 0.91 12.03 20.16
N LYS A 245 1.54 12.70 21.13
CA LYS A 245 2.75 12.20 21.82
C LYS A 245 2.54 10.86 22.55
N GLY A 246 1.32 10.58 23.02
CA GLY A 246 1.00 9.36 23.76
C GLY A 246 0.87 8.09 22.91
N TYR A 247 0.84 8.21 21.58
CA TYR A 247 0.63 7.06 20.69
C TYR A 247 1.95 6.41 20.27
N LYS A 248 1.90 5.11 19.94
CA LYS A 248 3.08 4.29 19.57
C LYS A 248 3.90 4.85 18.39
N ILE A 249 3.24 5.57 17.48
CA ILE A 249 3.81 6.14 16.25
C ILE A 249 4.17 7.63 16.40
N SER A 250 4.19 8.16 17.62
CA SER A 250 4.27 9.60 17.89
C SER A 250 5.54 10.25 17.33
N ASP A 251 6.69 9.59 17.45
CA ASP A 251 7.96 10.10 16.95
C ASP A 251 7.94 10.27 15.42
N GLU A 252 7.41 9.29 14.71
CA GLU A 252 7.30 9.33 13.26
C GLU A 252 6.25 10.34 12.79
N LEU A 253 5.09 10.44 13.47
CA LEU A 253 4.10 11.48 13.18
C LEU A 253 4.66 12.88 13.40
N ARG A 254 5.41 13.10 14.48
CA ARG A 254 6.06 14.38 14.76
C ARG A 254 7.03 14.75 13.64
N LYS A 255 7.92 13.83 13.24
CA LYS A 255 8.84 14.05 12.10
C LYS A 255 8.08 14.41 10.81
N GLY A 256 6.95 13.74 10.56
CA GLY A 256 6.09 14.04 9.43
C GLY A 256 5.53 15.47 9.49
N LEU A 257 4.94 15.84 10.63
CA LEU A 257 4.34 17.17 10.85
C LEU A 257 5.36 18.30 10.78
N GLU A 258 6.56 18.12 11.37
CA GLU A 258 7.68 19.07 11.27
C GLU A 258 8.14 19.25 9.82
N SER A 259 8.27 18.14 9.08
CA SER A 259 8.65 18.20 7.67
C SER A 259 7.61 18.91 6.82
N TYR A 260 6.32 18.65 7.07
CA TYR A 260 5.23 19.35 6.40
C TYR A 260 5.21 20.84 6.76
N GLN A 261 5.40 21.22 8.03
CA GLN A 261 5.47 22.62 8.47
C GLN A 261 6.55 23.40 7.70
N ARG A 262 7.70 22.77 7.43
CA ARG A 262 8.80 23.39 6.68
C ARG A 262 8.59 23.43 5.17
N THR A 263 7.98 22.39 4.60
CA THR A 263 7.99 22.16 3.14
C THR A 263 6.64 22.30 2.46
N MET A 264 5.55 22.27 3.23
CA MET A 264 4.16 22.15 2.77
C MET A 264 3.90 20.92 1.88
N ARG A 265 4.76 19.90 1.97
CA ARG A 265 4.68 18.65 1.19
C ARG A 265 4.43 17.45 2.10
N LEU A 266 3.56 16.55 1.66
CA LEU A 266 3.25 15.29 2.37
C LEU A 266 4.07 14.10 1.87
N SER A 267 4.96 14.28 0.89
CA SER A 267 5.82 13.20 0.38
C SER A 267 6.69 12.59 1.47
N GLU A 268 7.16 13.40 2.42
CA GLU A 268 7.95 12.90 3.55
C GLU A 268 7.13 12.05 4.52
N PHE A 269 5.84 12.31 4.70
CA PHE A 269 4.96 11.43 5.49
C PHE A 269 4.90 10.02 4.90
N GLU A 270 4.84 9.91 3.56
CA GLU A 270 4.79 8.62 2.88
C GLU A 270 6.09 7.85 3.05
N ARG A 271 7.23 8.54 2.92
CA ARG A 271 8.54 7.94 3.16
C ARG A 271 8.72 7.49 4.62
N ILE A 272 8.30 8.32 5.58
CA ILE A 272 8.36 8.00 7.00
C ILE A 272 7.48 6.78 7.33
N LEU A 273 6.25 6.73 6.80
CA LEU A 273 5.36 5.58 6.94
C LEU A 273 6.00 4.32 6.38
N ASP A 274 6.49 4.37 5.13
CA ASP A 274 7.13 3.22 4.47
C ASP A 274 8.32 2.70 5.31
N ASN A 275 9.17 3.59 5.83
CA ASN A 275 10.31 3.21 6.68
C ASN A 275 9.87 2.61 8.02
N TYR A 276 8.83 3.16 8.65
CA TYR A 276 8.31 2.63 9.90
C TYR A 276 7.71 1.23 9.70
N LEU A 277 6.92 1.02 8.64
CA LEU A 277 6.40 -0.29 8.28
C LEU A 277 7.53 -1.29 7.98
N MET A 278 8.62 -0.85 7.37
CA MET A 278 9.81 -1.69 7.18
C MET A 278 10.43 -2.09 8.52
N LYS A 279 10.59 -1.14 9.45
CA LYS A 279 11.11 -1.39 10.81
C LYS A 279 10.24 -2.39 11.58
N LEU A 280 8.92 -2.29 11.48
CA LEU A 280 8.00 -3.28 12.06
C LEU A 280 8.25 -4.68 11.49
N ASN A 281 8.38 -4.79 10.16
CA ASN A 281 8.63 -6.06 9.49
C ASN A 281 10.00 -6.66 9.81
N LEU A 282 11.04 -5.86 10.03
CA LEU A 282 12.36 -6.36 10.40
C LEU A 282 12.37 -7.17 11.71
N GLN A 283 11.40 -6.94 12.60
CA GLN A 283 11.27 -7.70 13.84
C GLN A 283 10.93 -9.18 13.60
N SER A 284 10.38 -9.54 12.43
CA SER A 284 10.06 -10.92 12.08
C SER A 284 11.28 -11.78 11.75
N LYS A 285 12.48 -11.19 11.58
CA LYS A 285 13.72 -11.94 11.31
C LYS A 285 14.08 -12.93 12.43
N SER A 286 13.69 -12.66 13.67
CA SER A 286 13.92 -13.56 14.81
C SER A 286 12.88 -14.67 14.96
N ILE A 287 11.77 -14.60 14.21
CA ILE A 287 10.68 -15.58 14.30
C ILE A 287 11.03 -16.82 13.47
N VAL A 288 11.01 -17.98 14.14
CA VAL A 288 11.28 -19.29 13.52
C VAL A 288 10.00 -19.99 13.07
N PHE A 289 8.91 -19.80 13.81
CA PHE A 289 7.59 -20.40 13.54
C PHE A 289 6.51 -19.32 13.55
N GLY A 290 5.85 -19.13 12.42
CA GLY A 290 4.73 -18.20 12.26
C GLY A 290 4.65 -17.55 10.88
N PRO A 291 3.56 -16.84 10.60
CA PRO A 291 3.33 -16.17 9.32
C PRO A 291 4.18 -14.91 9.12
N GLU A 292 4.72 -14.34 10.19
CA GLU A 292 5.35 -13.01 10.17
C GLU A 292 6.53 -12.92 9.19
N PRO A 293 7.48 -13.89 9.12
CA PRO A 293 8.54 -13.83 8.12
C PRO A 293 7.99 -13.84 6.69
N VAL A 294 6.96 -14.64 6.43
CA VAL A 294 6.33 -14.78 5.10
C VAL A 294 5.68 -13.46 4.68
N PHE A 295 4.91 -12.85 5.60
CA PHE A 295 4.32 -11.52 5.40
C PHE A 295 5.38 -10.44 5.19
N SER A 296 6.43 -10.42 6.03
CA SER A 296 7.50 -9.43 5.93
C SER A 296 8.29 -9.53 4.63
N TYR A 297 8.49 -10.73 4.10
CA TYR A 297 9.06 -10.90 2.77
C TYR A 297 8.16 -10.31 1.67
N LEU A 298 6.85 -10.55 1.71
CA LEU A 298 5.91 -9.97 0.76
C LEU A 298 5.89 -8.43 0.85
N ALA A 299 5.86 -7.88 2.07
CA ALA A 299 5.96 -6.44 2.32
C ALA A 299 7.31 -5.86 1.85
N ALA A 300 8.41 -6.61 1.97
CA ALA A 300 9.72 -6.21 1.47
C ALA A 300 9.73 -6.13 -0.06
N LYS A 301 9.16 -7.11 -0.76
CA LYS A 301 9.03 -7.08 -2.23
C LYS A 301 8.19 -5.89 -2.71
N GLU A 302 7.11 -5.55 -2.01
CA GLU A 302 6.34 -4.32 -2.26
C GLU A 302 7.19 -3.04 -2.12
N ALA A 303 8.04 -2.98 -1.09
CA ALA A 303 8.95 -1.85 -0.89
C ALA A 303 10.01 -1.78 -2.01
N GLU A 304 10.55 -2.91 -2.46
CA GLU A 304 11.44 -2.96 -3.63
C GLU A 304 10.77 -2.42 -4.88
N MET A 305 9.52 -2.79 -5.16
CA MET A 305 8.80 -2.26 -6.32
C MET A 305 8.65 -0.74 -6.25
N LYS A 306 8.34 -0.21 -5.06
CA LYS A 306 8.27 1.25 -4.87
C LYS A 306 9.63 1.89 -5.14
N ALA A 307 10.71 1.35 -4.59
CA ALA A 307 12.06 1.85 -4.80
C ALA A 307 12.48 1.80 -6.28
N LEU A 308 12.27 0.66 -6.94
CA LEU A 308 12.53 0.49 -8.36
C LEU A 308 11.72 1.47 -9.20
N ARG A 309 10.41 1.62 -8.94
CA ARG A 309 9.57 2.60 -9.64
C ARG A 309 10.10 4.02 -9.51
N ILE A 310 10.52 4.42 -8.30
CA ILE A 310 11.12 5.74 -8.07
C ILE A 310 12.38 5.91 -8.92
N ILE A 311 13.27 4.91 -8.94
CA ILE A 311 14.50 4.95 -9.73
C ILE A 311 14.16 5.03 -11.23
N MET A 312 13.33 4.14 -11.75
CA MET A 312 13.01 4.08 -13.18
C MET A 312 12.34 5.36 -13.67
N VAL A 313 11.32 5.86 -12.96
CA VAL A 313 10.67 7.15 -13.28
C VAL A 313 11.68 8.29 -13.24
N SER A 314 12.54 8.31 -12.22
CA SER A 314 13.56 9.36 -12.08
C SER A 314 14.59 9.32 -13.20
N LYS A 315 15.01 8.13 -13.65
CA LYS A 315 15.95 7.96 -14.76
C LYS A 315 15.34 8.35 -16.09
N LEU A 316 14.08 8.00 -16.35
CA LEU A 316 13.33 8.48 -17.52
C LEU A 316 13.25 10.01 -17.55
N ASN A 317 13.07 10.64 -16.40
CA ASN A 317 12.97 12.09 -16.25
C ASN A 317 14.31 12.80 -16.00
N LYS A 318 15.44 12.08 -16.11
CA LYS A 318 16.81 12.62 -15.94
C LYS A 318 17.03 13.37 -14.61
N ILE A 319 16.39 12.90 -13.54
CA ILE A 319 16.57 13.43 -12.19
C ILE A 319 17.96 13.02 -11.66
N SER A 320 18.62 13.92 -10.94
CA SER A 320 19.98 13.68 -10.42
C SER A 320 19.99 12.55 -9.37
N PRO A 321 21.10 11.78 -9.27
CA PRO A 321 21.26 10.73 -8.27
C PRO A 321 20.97 11.19 -6.84
N GLU A 322 21.41 12.40 -6.46
CA GLU A 322 21.20 12.98 -5.12
C GLU A 322 19.71 13.14 -4.81
N SER A 323 18.93 13.71 -5.75
CA SER A 323 17.49 13.87 -5.59
C SER A 323 16.73 12.53 -5.60
N ILE A 324 17.27 11.50 -6.25
CA ILE A 324 16.70 10.14 -6.18
C ILE A 324 16.91 9.58 -4.77
N ARG A 325 18.13 9.67 -4.22
CA ARG A 325 18.46 9.16 -2.86
C ARG A 325 17.57 9.75 -1.79
N GLU A 326 17.27 11.05 -1.85
CA GLU A 326 16.38 11.73 -0.90
C GLU A 326 14.97 11.12 -0.87
N ARG A 327 14.51 10.52 -1.99
CA ARG A 327 13.18 9.93 -2.12
C ARG A 327 13.15 8.44 -1.82
N LEU A 328 14.30 7.79 -1.69
CA LEU A 328 14.35 6.36 -1.44
C LEU A 328 13.95 6.04 0.00
N ARG A 329 13.29 4.89 0.13
CA ARG A 329 12.85 4.33 1.41
C ARG A 329 13.90 3.37 1.93
N GLU A 330 13.82 3.04 3.21
CA GLU A 330 14.56 1.93 3.79
C GLU A 330 14.10 0.60 3.17
N LEU A 331 15.06 -0.30 2.96
CA LEU A 331 14.83 -1.64 2.44
C LEU A 331 15.07 -2.67 3.52
N TYR A 332 14.62 -3.89 3.25
CA TYR A 332 14.68 -5.00 4.20
C TYR A 332 16.10 -5.59 4.38
N VAL A 333 16.99 -5.39 3.39
CA VAL A 333 18.36 -5.96 3.33
C VAL A 333 19.43 -4.88 3.16
#